data_AF-A0A9E6F547-F1
#
_entry.id   AF-A0A9E6F547-F1
#
_cell.length_a   1.000
_cell.length_b   1.000
_cell.length_c   1.000
_cell.angle_alpha   90.00
_cell.angle_beta   90.00
_cell.angle_gamma   90.00
#
_symmetry.space_group_name_H-M   'P 1'
#
loop_
_entity.id
_entity.type
_entity.pdbx_description
1 polymer ?
#
loop_
_entity_poly.entity_id
_entity_poly.type
_entity_poly.pdbx_seq_one_letter_code
_entity_poly.pdbx_strand_id
1 'polypeptide(L)'
;MLHFFLPKDLQPIFEYIPSSALHVVGWSSVLPSIITVGRRLAFDEGKHEMIGNLTPMLPPHVQFSTEHQHDHHDEHEHAEHAHTGLIHAEHIGDSVADKERFGVTVLEVFFSQLFSEAGFFIDLREHGFSLNSETVFWNPPNLWYHLDHNFRTGLIKVYDGYFFGPFSYAEEGLADLGILTEDHAANQKVVDLLLSHFGSDGERNVLFEIDPFAKSFDQFFSYLKEKNISLDANFMYFGLYLVTLYICLDKLKVPLDARTAFLNARNRLTKEKPDSQEEPAVS
;
A
#
# COMPACT_ATOMS: atom_id res chain seq x y z
N MET A 1 -21.07 4.17 13.17
CA MET A 1 -21.40 5.45 12.50
C MET A 1 -20.79 5.52 11.09
N LEU A 2 -19.54 5.09 10.87
CA LEU A 2 -18.89 5.02 9.53
C LEU A 2 -19.62 4.16 8.48
N HIS A 3 -20.20 3.02 8.88
CA HIS A 3 -20.85 2.08 7.94
C HIS A 3 -21.98 2.68 7.09
N PHE A 4 -22.58 3.80 7.51
CA PHE A 4 -23.70 4.40 6.77
C PHE A 4 -23.24 5.28 5.60
N PHE A 5 -22.01 5.79 5.61
CA PHE A 5 -21.51 6.73 4.61
C PHE A 5 -20.50 6.12 3.62
N LEU A 6 -19.99 4.93 3.92
CA LEU A 6 -19.03 4.25 3.07
C LEU A 6 -19.75 3.37 2.04
N PRO A 7 -19.32 3.37 0.77
CA PRO A 7 -19.74 2.36 -0.20
C PRO A 7 -19.61 0.95 0.38
N LYS A 8 -20.57 0.07 0.07
CA LYS A 8 -20.59 -1.31 0.59
C LYS A 8 -19.28 -2.04 0.34
N ASP A 9 -18.66 -1.78 -0.82
CA ASP A 9 -17.44 -2.44 -1.24
C ASP A 9 -16.23 -2.04 -0.39
N LEU A 10 -16.27 -0.91 0.34
CA LEU A 10 -15.19 -0.52 1.26
C LEU A 10 -15.40 -1.05 2.68
N GLN A 11 -16.60 -1.51 3.04
CA GLN A 11 -16.90 -1.96 4.40
C GLN A 11 -15.95 -3.06 4.91
N PRO A 12 -15.58 -4.09 4.10
CA PRO A 12 -14.65 -5.13 4.54
C PRO A 12 -13.29 -4.60 4.98
N ILE A 13 -12.83 -3.48 4.43
CA ILE A 13 -11.53 -2.87 4.81
C ILE A 13 -11.59 -2.38 6.27
N PHE A 14 -12.72 -1.79 6.68
CA PHE A 14 -12.87 -1.20 8.01
C PHE A 14 -13.10 -2.21 9.12
N GLU A 15 -13.45 -3.47 8.79
CA GLU A 15 -13.57 -4.55 9.77
C GLU A 15 -12.22 -4.88 10.44
N TYR A 16 -11.12 -4.62 9.74
CA TYR A 16 -9.76 -4.86 10.22
C TYR A 16 -9.09 -3.63 10.83
N ILE A 17 -9.77 -2.48 10.89
CA ILE A 17 -9.22 -1.27 11.50
C ILE A 17 -9.58 -1.25 12.99
N PRO A 18 -8.59 -1.29 13.90
CA PRO A 18 -8.87 -1.24 15.33
C PRO A 18 -9.60 0.03 15.71
N SER A 19 -10.64 -0.09 16.54
CA SER A 19 -11.35 1.09 17.07
C SER A 19 -10.42 2.06 17.83
N SER A 20 -9.36 1.53 18.44
CA SER A 20 -8.29 2.28 19.11
C SER A 20 -7.53 3.19 18.16
N ALA A 21 -7.39 2.85 16.88
CA ALA A 21 -6.70 3.68 15.88
C ALA A 21 -7.37 5.05 15.72
N LEU A 22 -8.71 5.10 15.73
CA LEU A 22 -9.47 6.35 15.61
C LEU A 22 -9.32 7.25 16.84
N HIS A 23 -9.05 6.68 18.02
CA HIS A 23 -8.75 7.45 19.21
C HIS A 23 -7.35 8.08 19.16
N VAL A 24 -6.38 7.33 18.65
CA VAL A 24 -4.98 7.73 18.60
C VAL A 24 -4.73 8.80 17.52
N VAL A 25 -5.37 8.65 16.35
CA VAL A 25 -5.23 9.60 15.23
C VAL A 25 -6.09 10.87 15.43
N GLY A 26 -7.22 10.74 16.12
CA GLY A 26 -8.16 11.83 16.34
C GLY A 26 -9.04 12.11 15.11
N TRP A 27 -10.35 12.12 15.32
CA TRP A 27 -11.34 12.31 14.26
C TRP A 27 -11.22 13.63 13.49
N SER A 28 -10.85 14.71 14.17
CA SER A 28 -10.68 16.02 13.55
C SER A 28 -9.63 16.02 12.44
N SER A 29 -8.60 15.18 12.56
CA SER A 29 -7.49 15.09 11.61
C SER A 29 -7.86 14.26 10.37
N VAL A 30 -8.77 13.28 10.51
CA VAL A 30 -9.16 12.37 9.41
C VAL A 30 -10.31 12.94 8.58
N LEU A 31 -11.22 13.71 9.18
CA LEU A 31 -12.43 14.21 8.52
C LEU A 31 -12.19 14.99 7.21
N PRO A 32 -11.27 15.97 7.14
CA PRO A 32 -11.02 16.71 5.89
C PRO A 32 -10.57 15.79 4.75
N SER A 33 -9.75 14.80 5.08
CA SER A 33 -9.22 13.83 4.15
C SER A 33 -10.31 12.84 3.71
N ILE A 34 -11.24 12.42 4.57
CA ILE A 34 -12.42 11.61 4.18
C ILE A 34 -13.29 12.36 3.16
N ILE A 35 -13.53 13.65 3.35
CA ILE A 35 -14.34 14.43 2.40
C ILE A 35 -13.65 14.49 1.04
N THR A 36 -12.35 14.77 1.04
CA THR A 36 -11.54 14.86 -0.18
C THR A 36 -11.50 13.51 -0.92
N VAL A 37 -11.27 12.43 -0.19
CA VAL A 37 -11.26 11.06 -0.71
C VAL A 37 -12.64 10.65 -1.22
N GLY A 38 -13.72 10.97 -0.50
CA GLY A 38 -15.09 10.70 -0.92
C GLY A 38 -15.46 11.44 -2.21
N ARG A 39 -15.01 12.69 -2.36
CA ARG A 39 -15.20 13.47 -3.59
C ARG A 39 -14.48 12.81 -4.77
N ARG A 40 -13.21 12.40 -4.58
CA ARG A 40 -12.45 11.67 -5.60
C ARG A 40 -13.18 10.40 -6.03
N LEU A 41 -13.63 9.59 -5.07
CA LEU A 41 -14.35 8.36 -5.36
C LEU A 41 -15.66 8.59 -6.13
N ALA A 42 -16.37 9.69 -5.83
CA ALA A 42 -17.65 10.00 -6.47
C ALA A 42 -17.53 10.64 -7.87
N PHE A 43 -16.42 11.33 -8.16
CA PHE A 43 -16.28 12.15 -9.38
C PHE A 43 -15.06 11.81 -10.23
N ASP A 44 -14.36 10.70 -9.94
CA ASP A 44 -13.11 10.30 -10.60
C ASP A 44 -12.02 11.41 -10.67
N GLU A 45 -12.09 12.36 -9.74
CA GLU A 45 -11.19 13.51 -9.72
C GLU A 45 -9.74 13.08 -9.47
N GLY A 46 -8.83 13.53 -10.34
CA GLY A 46 -7.40 13.28 -10.23
C GLY A 46 -6.96 11.85 -10.56
N LYS A 47 -7.87 10.93 -10.89
CA LYS A 47 -7.50 9.52 -11.20
C LYS A 47 -6.48 9.43 -12.34
N HIS A 48 -6.75 10.13 -13.44
CA HIS A 48 -5.90 10.13 -14.64
C HIS A 48 -4.52 10.74 -14.38
N GLU A 49 -4.46 11.82 -13.60
CA GLU A 49 -3.20 12.44 -13.19
C GLU A 49 -2.40 11.49 -12.29
N MET A 50 -3.04 10.86 -11.32
CA MET A 50 -2.42 9.87 -10.44
C MET A 50 -1.89 8.65 -11.22
N ILE A 51 -2.66 8.16 -12.20
CA ILE A 51 -2.25 7.12 -13.15
C ILE A 51 -1.01 7.55 -13.93
N GLY A 52 -1.02 8.77 -14.50
CA GLY A 52 0.11 9.32 -15.24
C GLY A 52 1.38 9.41 -14.39
N ASN A 53 1.25 9.84 -13.14
CA ASN A 53 2.36 9.97 -12.21
C ASN A 53 2.92 8.61 -11.73
N LEU A 54 2.07 7.59 -11.57
CA LEU A 54 2.51 6.26 -11.12
C LEU A 54 3.02 5.37 -12.24
N THR A 55 2.50 5.50 -13.46
CA THR A 55 2.90 4.67 -14.62
C THR A 55 4.42 4.47 -14.74
N PRO A 56 5.28 5.51 -14.70
CA PRO A 56 6.73 5.31 -14.83
C PRO A 56 7.34 4.51 -13.67
N MET A 57 6.70 4.50 -12.50
CA MET A 57 7.21 3.86 -11.29
C MET A 57 6.87 2.38 -11.20
N LEU A 58 5.85 1.94 -11.95
CA LEU A 58 5.33 0.57 -11.90
C LEU A 58 6.31 -0.43 -12.55
N PRO A 59 6.21 -1.73 -12.19
CA PRO A 59 6.94 -2.77 -12.91
C PRO A 59 6.57 -2.77 -14.39
N PRO A 60 7.50 -3.11 -15.31
CA PRO A 60 7.24 -3.07 -16.75
C PRO A 60 6.15 -4.05 -17.21
N HIS A 61 5.87 -5.08 -16.42
CA HIS A 61 4.79 -6.04 -16.64
C HIS A 61 3.47 -5.64 -15.98
N VAL A 62 3.37 -4.45 -15.39
CA VAL A 62 2.14 -3.89 -14.83
C VAL A 62 1.68 -2.74 -15.70
N GLN A 63 0.41 -2.76 -16.08
CA GLN A 63 -0.22 -1.70 -16.86
C GLN A 63 -1.51 -1.25 -16.19
N PHE A 64 -1.85 0.02 -16.30
CA PHE A 64 -3.19 0.44 -15.93
C PHE A 64 -4.19 -0.07 -16.96
N SER A 65 -5.30 -0.66 -16.52
CA SER A 65 -6.40 -0.97 -17.44
C SER A 65 -7.16 0.31 -17.76
N THR A 66 -7.32 0.59 -19.06
CA THR A 66 -8.18 1.69 -19.56
C THR A 66 -9.63 1.24 -19.77
N GLU A 67 -9.95 -0.03 -19.55
CA GLU A 67 -11.30 -0.55 -19.65
C GLU A 67 -12.12 -0.04 -18.45
N HIS A 68 -12.71 1.14 -18.65
CA HIS A 68 -13.72 1.67 -17.75
C HIS A 68 -14.89 0.69 -17.65
N GLN A 69 -15.22 0.33 -16.42
CA GLN A 69 -16.53 -0.16 -16.00
C GLN A 69 -17.66 0.41 -16.88
N HIS A 70 -18.13 -0.40 -17.82
CA HIS A 70 -19.46 -0.30 -18.43
C HIS A 70 -20.18 -1.65 -18.49
N ASP A 71 -19.64 -2.69 -17.84
CA ASP A 71 -20.24 -4.04 -17.84
C ASP A 71 -21.36 -4.25 -16.81
N HIS A 72 -21.91 -3.18 -16.24
CA HIS A 72 -23.04 -3.32 -15.31
C HIS A 72 -24.42 -3.11 -15.90
N HIS A 73 -24.60 -2.98 -17.23
CA HIS A 73 -25.96 -2.94 -17.76
C HIS A 73 -26.33 -3.63 -19.08
N ASP A 74 -25.39 -4.12 -19.90
CA ASP A 74 -25.75 -4.77 -21.16
C ASP A 74 -25.14 -6.19 -21.27
N GLU A 75 -25.77 -7.17 -20.60
CA GLU A 75 -25.45 -8.61 -20.70
C GLU A 75 -25.80 -9.23 -22.08
N HIS A 76 -26.17 -8.43 -23.07
CA HIS A 76 -26.52 -8.92 -24.39
C HIS A 76 -25.90 -8.04 -25.47
N GLU A 77 -25.08 -8.68 -26.32
CA GLU A 77 -24.47 -8.14 -27.54
C GLU A 77 -23.18 -7.32 -27.32
N HIS A 78 -22.03 -8.02 -27.30
CA HIS A 78 -20.82 -7.71 -28.10
C HIS A 78 -19.58 -8.49 -27.57
N ALA A 79 -19.63 -9.82 -27.67
CA ALA A 79 -18.54 -10.72 -27.25
C ALA A 79 -17.55 -11.05 -28.40
N GLU A 80 -17.05 -10.05 -29.15
CA GLU A 80 -16.12 -10.32 -30.27
C GLU A 80 -14.72 -9.68 -30.18
N HIS A 81 -14.42 -8.91 -29.12
CA HIS A 81 -13.07 -8.37 -28.89
C HIS A 81 -12.53 -8.65 -27.47
N ALA A 82 -13.03 -9.69 -26.80
CA ALA A 82 -12.45 -10.13 -25.54
C ALA A 82 -10.97 -10.50 -25.78
N HIS A 83 -10.06 -9.83 -25.07
CA HIS A 83 -8.66 -10.20 -24.98
C HIS A 83 -8.57 -11.67 -24.52
N THR A 84 -8.42 -12.60 -25.48
CA THR A 84 -8.32 -14.04 -25.22
C THR A 84 -7.22 -14.29 -24.19
N GLY A 85 -7.59 -14.75 -23.00
CA GLY A 85 -6.66 -15.13 -21.93
C GLY A 85 -6.52 -14.14 -20.77
N LEU A 86 -7.34 -13.08 -20.69
CA LEU A 86 -7.44 -12.28 -19.47
C LEU A 86 -8.21 -13.03 -18.37
N ILE A 87 -7.65 -13.08 -17.16
CA ILE A 87 -8.24 -13.71 -15.98
C ILE A 87 -8.30 -12.65 -14.88
N HIS A 88 -9.45 -12.47 -14.24
CA HIS A 88 -9.54 -11.64 -13.04
C HIS A 88 -8.74 -12.26 -11.89
N ALA A 89 -8.04 -11.46 -11.08
CA ALA A 89 -7.18 -12.00 -10.03
C ALA A 89 -7.97 -12.80 -8.96
N GLU A 90 -9.26 -12.51 -8.79
CA GLU A 90 -10.21 -13.31 -7.98
C GLU A 90 -10.34 -14.77 -8.43
N HIS A 91 -9.95 -15.07 -9.66
CA HIS A 91 -10.06 -16.38 -10.30
C HIS A 91 -8.69 -16.97 -10.66
N ILE A 92 -7.60 -16.45 -10.06
CA ILE A 92 -6.31 -17.11 -10.13
C ILE A 92 -6.46 -18.56 -9.67
N GLY A 93 -6.12 -19.50 -10.57
CA GLY A 93 -6.20 -20.92 -10.28
C GLY A 93 -5.24 -21.35 -9.17
N ASP A 94 -5.24 -22.64 -8.84
CA ASP A 94 -4.42 -23.19 -7.75
C ASP A 94 -2.92 -23.34 -8.04
N SER A 95 -2.48 -22.84 -9.19
CA SER A 95 -1.07 -22.78 -9.56
C SER A 95 -0.29 -21.90 -8.57
N VAL A 96 0.61 -22.54 -7.81
CA VAL A 96 1.49 -21.84 -6.86
C VAL A 96 2.32 -20.78 -7.58
N ALA A 97 2.83 -21.08 -8.78
CA ALA A 97 3.64 -20.15 -9.56
C ALA A 97 2.85 -18.90 -9.99
N ASP A 98 1.57 -19.04 -10.36
CA ASP A 98 0.72 -17.90 -10.72
C ASP A 98 0.37 -17.05 -9.49
N LYS A 99 0.08 -17.70 -8.35
CA LYS A 99 -0.15 -17.04 -7.06
C LYS A 99 1.09 -16.26 -6.61
N GLU A 100 2.27 -16.85 -6.71
CA GLU A 100 3.54 -16.18 -6.39
C GLU A 100 3.81 -15.00 -7.34
N ARG A 101 3.66 -15.19 -8.67
CA ARG A 101 3.84 -14.12 -9.66
C ARG A 101 2.94 -12.93 -9.36
N PHE A 102 1.65 -13.19 -9.12
CA PHE A 102 0.68 -12.15 -8.80
C PHE A 102 1.00 -11.47 -7.47
N GLY A 103 1.27 -12.23 -6.40
CA GLY A 103 1.58 -11.68 -5.08
C GLY A 103 2.84 -10.82 -5.08
N VAL A 104 3.91 -11.25 -5.75
CA VAL A 104 5.12 -10.43 -5.94
C VAL A 104 4.78 -9.15 -6.72
N THR A 105 3.95 -9.24 -7.75
CA THR A 105 3.54 -8.08 -8.53
C THR A 105 2.77 -7.07 -7.68
N VAL A 106 1.82 -7.52 -6.85
CA VAL A 106 1.07 -6.66 -5.93
C VAL A 106 2.01 -5.99 -4.91
N LEU A 107 3.00 -6.73 -4.36
CA LEU A 107 4.03 -6.14 -3.48
C LEU A 107 4.87 -5.08 -4.20
N GLU A 108 5.26 -5.33 -5.45
CA GLU A 108 6.00 -4.35 -6.22
C GLU A 108 5.16 -3.10 -6.51
N VAL A 109 3.86 -3.24 -6.81
CA VAL A 109 2.93 -2.12 -6.93
C VAL A 109 2.81 -1.36 -5.60
N PHE A 110 2.72 -2.09 -4.49
CA PHE A 110 2.68 -1.50 -3.14
C PHE A 110 3.91 -0.62 -2.88
N PHE A 111 5.11 -1.18 -3.06
CA PHE A 111 6.34 -0.44 -2.78
C PHE A 111 6.61 0.68 -3.77
N SER A 112 6.26 0.51 -5.06
CA SER A 112 6.47 1.55 -6.08
C SER A 112 5.72 2.84 -5.73
N GLN A 113 4.52 2.72 -5.16
CA GLN A 113 3.72 3.88 -4.76
C GLN A 113 4.31 4.64 -3.56
N LEU A 114 5.04 3.97 -2.65
CA LEU A 114 5.69 4.65 -1.52
C LEU A 114 6.74 5.66 -1.97
N PHE A 115 7.33 5.45 -3.14
CA PHE A 115 8.31 6.36 -3.69
C PHE A 115 7.70 7.51 -4.49
N SER A 116 6.39 7.48 -4.73
CA SER A 116 5.68 8.53 -5.47
C SER A 116 5.47 9.76 -4.59
N GLU A 117 5.73 10.95 -5.13
CA GLU A 117 5.37 12.23 -4.48
C GLU A 117 3.93 12.63 -4.81
N ALA A 118 3.32 12.02 -5.82
CA ALA A 118 1.96 12.36 -6.21
C ALA A 118 0.90 11.72 -5.28
N GLY A 119 1.27 10.65 -4.58
CA GLY A 119 0.39 9.88 -3.70
C GLY A 119 0.31 8.40 -4.09
N PHE A 120 -0.68 7.71 -3.53
CA PHE A 120 -0.91 6.28 -3.73
C PHE A 120 -2.40 5.95 -3.73
N PHE A 121 -2.79 4.96 -4.54
CA PHE A 121 -4.08 4.30 -4.46
C PHE A 121 -4.11 3.37 -3.25
N ILE A 122 -5.09 3.57 -2.36
CA ILE A 122 -5.19 2.84 -1.10
C ILE A 122 -5.67 1.40 -1.30
N ASP A 123 -6.47 1.13 -2.33
CA ASP A 123 -7.09 -0.19 -2.52
C ASP A 123 -6.25 -1.09 -3.43
N LEU A 124 -5.65 -2.13 -2.84
CA LEU A 124 -4.89 -3.17 -3.53
C LEU A 124 -5.59 -4.53 -3.54
N ARG A 125 -6.90 -4.59 -3.29
CA ARG A 125 -7.64 -5.86 -3.35
C ARG A 125 -7.71 -6.39 -4.78
N GLU A 126 -7.80 -7.70 -4.90
CA GLU A 126 -7.67 -8.45 -6.15
C GLU A 126 -8.72 -8.09 -7.22
N HIS A 127 -9.90 -7.58 -6.85
CA HIS A 127 -10.92 -7.12 -7.81
C HIS A 127 -10.41 -5.98 -8.72
N GLY A 128 -9.42 -5.21 -8.25
CA GLY A 128 -8.76 -4.17 -9.05
C GLY A 128 -7.74 -4.74 -10.04
N PHE A 129 -7.50 -6.05 -10.07
CA PHE A 129 -6.47 -6.68 -10.89
C PHE A 129 -7.03 -7.70 -11.87
N SER A 130 -6.42 -7.73 -13.05
CA SER A 130 -6.60 -8.78 -14.05
C SER A 130 -5.24 -9.16 -14.62
N LEU A 131 -5.08 -10.36 -15.14
CA LEU A 131 -3.78 -10.84 -15.60
C LEU A 131 -3.92 -11.75 -16.82
N ASN A 132 -2.90 -11.74 -17.67
CA ASN A 132 -2.67 -12.77 -18.67
C ASN A 132 -1.32 -13.46 -18.37
N SER A 133 -0.76 -14.19 -19.34
CA SER A 133 0.52 -14.89 -19.17
C SER A 133 1.72 -13.97 -18.90
N GLU A 134 1.67 -12.71 -19.33
CA GLU A 134 2.82 -11.80 -19.33
C GLU A 134 2.58 -10.51 -18.53
N THR A 135 1.35 -10.00 -18.52
CA THR A 135 1.00 -8.68 -18.01
C THR A 135 -0.05 -8.78 -16.91
N VAL A 136 0.11 -7.94 -15.88
CA VAL A 136 -0.91 -7.65 -14.87
C VAL A 136 -1.51 -6.28 -15.17
N PHE A 137 -2.81 -6.25 -15.39
CA PHE A 137 -3.60 -5.05 -15.56
C PHE A 137 -4.18 -4.62 -14.22
N TRP A 138 -3.97 -3.36 -13.85
CA TRP A 138 -4.45 -2.78 -12.60
C TRP A 138 -5.43 -1.64 -12.88
N ASN A 139 -6.64 -1.75 -12.34
CA ASN A 139 -7.67 -0.72 -12.37
C ASN A 139 -8.03 -0.36 -10.93
N PRO A 140 -7.24 0.50 -10.26
CA PRO A 140 -7.58 0.89 -8.91
C PRO A 140 -8.89 1.71 -8.90
N PRO A 141 -9.72 1.57 -7.85
CA PRO A 141 -10.79 2.54 -7.61
C PRO A 141 -10.16 3.93 -7.38
N ASN A 142 -10.93 5.01 -7.59
CA ASN A 142 -10.42 6.38 -7.34
C ASN A 142 -10.37 6.74 -5.85
N LEU A 143 -9.71 5.87 -5.08
CA LEU A 143 -9.48 5.94 -3.65
C LEU A 143 -7.98 6.12 -3.44
N TRP A 144 -7.50 7.37 -3.51
CA TRP A 144 -6.08 7.70 -3.37
C TRP A 144 -5.82 8.82 -2.37
N TYR A 145 -4.64 8.80 -1.78
CA TYR A 145 -4.19 9.74 -0.75
C TYR A 145 -2.75 10.17 -0.99
N HIS A 146 -2.40 11.35 -0.48
CA HIS A 146 -1.04 11.88 -0.55
C HIS A 146 -0.45 11.85 0.86
N LEU A 147 0.60 11.05 1.06
CA LEU A 147 1.35 11.05 2.31
C LEU A 147 2.20 12.31 2.42
N ASP A 148 2.26 12.90 3.62
CA ASP A 148 3.19 13.99 3.85
C ASP A 148 4.63 13.56 3.58
N HIS A 149 5.45 14.48 3.08
CA HIS A 149 6.82 14.20 2.66
C HIS A 149 7.62 13.48 3.75
N ASN A 150 7.64 14.03 4.98
CA ASN A 150 8.39 13.46 6.10
C ASN A 150 7.90 12.06 6.48
N PHE A 151 6.58 11.86 6.49
CA PHE A 151 5.99 10.57 6.80
C PHE A 151 6.40 9.52 5.75
N ARG A 152 6.27 9.87 4.47
CA ARG A 152 6.66 9.00 3.36
C ARG A 152 8.15 8.65 3.38
N THR A 153 9.03 9.65 3.57
CA THR A 153 10.48 9.40 3.66
C THR A 153 10.82 8.58 4.90
N GLY A 154 10.11 8.80 6.01
CA GLY A 154 10.22 8.00 7.22
C GLY A 154 9.89 6.52 6.96
N LEU A 155 8.80 6.24 6.26
CA LEU A 155 8.45 4.86 5.86
C LEU A 155 9.54 4.22 5.00
N ILE A 156 10.07 4.94 4.01
CA ILE A 156 11.15 4.43 3.16
C ILE A 156 12.38 4.09 4.01
N LYS A 157 12.78 4.96 4.95
CA LYS A 157 13.88 4.69 5.89
C LYS A 157 13.64 3.47 6.77
N VAL A 158 12.41 3.30 7.27
CA VAL A 158 12.01 2.11 8.05
C VAL A 158 12.22 0.85 7.22
N TYR A 159 11.70 0.79 5.99
CA TYR A 159 11.87 -0.39 5.13
C TYR A 159 13.33 -0.61 4.72
N ASP A 160 14.07 0.45 4.36
CA ASP A 160 15.49 0.34 4.02
C ASP A 160 16.32 -0.18 5.21
N GLY A 161 16.08 0.36 6.40
CA GLY A 161 16.74 -0.07 7.64
C GLY A 161 16.40 -1.51 8.00
N TYR A 162 15.13 -1.90 7.86
CA TYR A 162 14.69 -3.27 8.12
C TYR A 162 15.28 -4.28 7.11
N PHE A 163 15.29 -3.97 5.81
CA PHE A 163 15.69 -4.95 4.78
C PHE A 163 17.17 -4.96 4.42
N PHE A 164 17.90 -3.85 4.54
CA PHE A 164 19.26 -3.71 4.02
C PHE A 164 20.23 -3.01 4.97
N GLY A 165 19.72 -2.20 5.90
CA GLY A 165 20.53 -1.31 6.71
C GLY A 165 20.85 -1.86 8.11
N PRO A 166 21.68 -1.12 8.86
CA PRO A 166 21.69 -1.25 10.31
C PRO A 166 20.33 -0.81 10.85
N PHE A 167 19.91 -1.45 11.95
CA PHE A 167 18.61 -1.17 12.57
C PHE A 167 18.42 0.31 12.96
N SER A 168 19.52 1.03 13.26
CA SER A 168 19.50 2.46 13.55
C SER A 168 18.86 3.31 12.44
N TYR A 169 18.93 2.86 11.18
CA TYR A 169 18.28 3.57 10.07
C TYR A 169 16.75 3.43 10.11
N ALA A 170 16.26 2.28 10.59
CA ALA A 170 14.84 2.10 10.83
C ALA A 170 14.39 2.98 12.01
N GLU A 171 15.18 3.08 13.09
CA GLU A 171 14.88 3.96 14.23
C GLU A 171 14.81 5.44 13.82
N GLU A 172 15.72 5.92 12.98
CA GLU A 172 15.65 7.26 12.39
C GLU A 172 14.34 7.46 11.59
N GLY A 173 13.96 6.47 10.79
CA GLY A 173 12.68 6.48 10.08
C GLY A 173 11.48 6.58 11.04
N LEU A 174 11.47 5.80 12.12
CA LEU A 174 10.43 5.86 13.15
C LEU A 174 10.38 7.22 13.85
N ALA A 175 11.53 7.86 14.06
CA ALA A 175 11.57 9.23 14.57
C ALA A 175 10.91 10.22 13.59
N ASP A 176 11.18 10.10 12.29
CA ASP A 176 10.58 10.93 11.24
C ASP A 176 9.07 10.74 11.11
N LEU A 177 8.56 9.54 11.45
CA LEU A 177 7.13 9.27 11.52
C LEU A 177 6.45 9.92 12.75
N GLY A 178 7.21 10.51 13.67
CA GLY A 178 6.68 11.20 14.85
C GLY A 178 6.11 10.28 15.93
N ILE A 179 6.43 8.98 15.91
CA ILE A 179 5.93 8.01 16.90
C ILE A 179 6.80 7.89 18.15
N LEU A 180 8.06 8.36 18.06
CA LEU A 180 8.99 8.27 19.17
C LEU A 180 8.81 9.46 20.11
N THR A 181 8.93 9.18 21.40
CA THR A 181 8.78 10.14 22.50
C THR A 181 10.10 10.34 23.23
N GLU A 182 10.13 11.14 24.29
CA GLU A 182 11.30 11.24 25.19
C GLU A 182 11.49 9.98 26.07
N ASP A 183 10.46 9.14 26.21
CA ASP A 183 10.53 7.90 26.98
C ASP A 183 11.15 6.76 26.15
N HIS A 184 12.44 6.51 26.37
CA HIS A 184 13.19 5.45 25.70
C HIS A 184 12.58 4.05 25.89
N ALA A 185 12.01 3.75 27.05
CA ALA A 185 11.40 2.43 27.28
C ALA A 185 10.11 2.28 26.48
N ALA A 186 9.34 3.36 26.35
CA ALA A 186 8.17 3.37 25.48
C ALA A 186 8.55 3.23 24.01
N ASN A 187 9.60 3.92 23.57
CA ASN A 187 10.11 3.84 22.20
C ASN A 187 10.57 2.44 21.83
N GLN A 188 11.29 1.75 22.73
CA GLN A 188 11.71 0.38 22.48
C GLN A 188 10.49 -0.53 22.30
N LYS A 189 9.42 -0.34 23.07
CA LYS A 189 8.21 -1.14 22.93
C LYS A 189 7.49 -0.86 21.60
N VAL A 190 7.45 0.39 21.15
CA VAL A 190 6.92 0.79 19.83
C VAL A 190 7.71 0.10 18.72
N VAL A 191 9.05 0.13 18.81
CA VAL A 191 9.95 -0.57 17.90
C VAL A 191 9.63 -2.06 17.85
N ASP A 192 9.59 -2.73 19.01
CA ASP A 192 9.35 -4.18 19.09
C ASP A 192 7.99 -4.56 18.47
N LEU A 193 6.96 -3.74 18.72
CA LEU A 193 5.62 -3.96 18.16
C LEU A 193 5.61 -3.80 16.63
N LEU A 194 6.26 -2.77 16.10
CA LEU A 194 6.34 -2.56 14.66
C LEU A 194 7.20 -3.61 13.97
N LEU A 195 8.34 -3.99 14.56
CA LEU A 195 9.18 -5.06 14.04
C LEU A 195 8.44 -6.40 13.99
N SER A 196 7.62 -6.68 15.00
CA SER A 196 6.77 -7.88 14.99
C SER A 196 5.81 -7.92 13.79
N HIS A 197 5.48 -6.77 13.19
CA HIS A 197 4.65 -6.71 11.98
C HIS A 197 5.42 -7.09 10.72
N PHE A 198 6.71 -6.76 10.65
CA PHE A 198 7.54 -7.09 9.50
C PHE A 198 8.00 -8.56 9.49
N GLY A 199 7.86 -9.25 10.64
CA GLY A 199 8.25 -10.65 10.82
C GLY A 199 9.57 -10.79 11.58
N SER A 200 9.82 -12.00 12.10
CA SER A 200 11.03 -12.33 12.86
C SER A 200 12.27 -12.25 11.96
N ASP A 201 13.36 -11.66 12.48
CA ASP A 201 14.63 -11.41 11.78
C ASP A 201 15.08 -12.55 10.84
N GLY A 202 15.03 -12.28 9.52
CA GLY A 202 15.69 -13.09 8.49
C GLY A 202 14.76 -13.93 7.61
N GLU A 203 13.46 -13.97 7.85
CA GLU A 203 12.52 -14.59 6.92
C GLU A 203 12.39 -13.74 5.66
N ARG A 204 13.10 -14.14 4.59
CA ARG A 204 12.95 -13.53 3.26
C ARG A 204 11.54 -13.69 2.71
N ASN A 205 10.85 -14.74 3.14
CA ASN A 205 9.61 -15.23 2.58
C ASN A 205 8.52 -15.12 3.65
N VAL A 206 7.61 -14.15 3.49
CA VAL A 206 6.55 -13.86 4.46
C VAL A 206 5.25 -14.49 3.98
N LEU A 207 4.58 -15.23 4.86
CA LEU A 207 3.18 -15.60 4.66
C LEU A 207 2.31 -14.44 5.15
N PHE A 208 1.61 -13.79 4.23
CA PHE A 208 0.74 -12.66 4.57
C PHE A 208 -0.58 -13.21 5.10
N GLU A 209 -0.89 -12.95 6.36
CA GLU A 209 -2.12 -13.39 6.99
C GLU A 209 -2.87 -12.21 7.63
N ILE A 210 -4.13 -12.00 7.22
CA ILE A 210 -4.89 -10.81 7.64
C ILE A 210 -5.25 -10.83 9.12
N ASP A 211 -5.61 -11.99 9.68
CA ASP A 211 -6.03 -12.07 11.09
C ASP A 211 -4.87 -11.83 12.08
N PRO A 212 -3.67 -12.47 11.93
CA PRO A 212 -2.50 -12.13 12.73
C PRO A 212 -2.10 -10.66 12.59
N PHE A 213 -2.17 -10.11 11.37
CA PHE A 213 -1.90 -8.70 11.11
C PHE A 213 -2.89 -7.77 11.82
N ALA A 214 -4.19 -8.02 11.73
CA ALA A 214 -5.21 -7.19 12.39
C ALA A 214 -5.04 -7.20 13.91
N LYS A 215 -4.69 -8.36 14.48
CA LYS A 215 -4.40 -8.50 15.92
C LYS A 215 -3.15 -7.72 16.32
N SER A 216 -2.10 -7.75 15.52
CA SER A 216 -0.86 -7.02 15.82
C SER A 216 -1.09 -5.50 15.73
N PHE A 217 -1.87 -5.05 14.75
CA PHE A 217 -2.35 -3.66 14.64
C PHE A 217 -3.13 -3.22 15.87
N ASP A 218 -4.08 -4.04 16.35
CA ASP A 218 -4.86 -3.72 17.55
C ASP A 218 -3.95 -3.57 18.80
N GLN A 219 -2.95 -4.43 18.95
CA GLN A 219 -1.96 -4.33 20.02
C GLN A 219 -1.15 -3.03 19.93
N PHE A 220 -0.71 -2.66 18.71
CA PHE A 220 0.03 -1.43 18.46
C PHE A 220 -0.77 -0.19 18.84
N PHE A 221 -1.97 -0.02 18.30
CA PHE A 221 -2.79 1.15 18.61
C PHE A 221 -3.29 1.19 20.06
N SER A 222 -3.56 0.03 20.66
CA SER A 222 -3.92 -0.05 22.08
C SER A 222 -2.78 0.43 22.97
N TYR A 223 -1.53 0.07 22.64
CA TYR A 223 -0.35 0.54 23.35
C TYR A 223 -0.18 2.05 23.24
N LEU A 224 -0.28 2.61 22.03
CA LEU A 224 -0.18 4.06 21.83
C LEU A 224 -1.27 4.83 22.58
N LYS A 225 -2.50 4.30 22.59
CA LYS A 225 -3.61 4.84 23.36
C LYS A 225 -3.31 4.85 24.86
N GLU A 226 -2.79 3.75 25.40
CA GLU A 226 -2.40 3.66 26.82
C GLU A 226 -1.33 4.71 27.18
N LYS A 227 -0.39 4.96 26.26
CA LYS A 227 0.67 5.96 26.42
C LYS A 227 0.27 7.38 26.06
N ASN A 228 -0.99 7.61 25.66
CA ASN A 228 -1.47 8.91 25.16
C ASN A 228 -0.60 9.47 24.02
N ILE A 229 -0.01 8.59 23.21
CA ILE A 229 0.71 8.98 22.01
C ILE A 229 -0.34 9.22 20.94
N SER A 230 -0.32 10.41 20.32
CA SER A 230 -1.19 10.75 19.20
C SER A 230 -0.45 10.51 17.89
N LEU A 231 -1.20 10.07 16.88
CA LEU A 231 -0.66 9.84 15.53
C LEU A 231 -1.26 10.80 14.53
N ASP A 232 -0.49 11.06 13.48
CA ASP A 232 -0.97 11.81 12.33
C ASP A 232 -1.96 10.99 11.46
N ALA A 233 -2.82 11.68 10.71
CA ALA A 233 -3.78 11.05 9.79
C ALA A 233 -3.13 10.14 8.74
N ASN A 234 -1.88 10.39 8.34
CA ASN A 234 -1.09 9.55 7.46
C ASN A 234 -1.05 8.09 7.93
N PHE A 235 -0.99 7.84 9.25
CA PHE A 235 -1.03 6.47 9.80
C PHE A 235 -2.34 5.74 9.51
N MET A 236 -3.47 6.45 9.51
CA MET A 236 -4.77 5.86 9.18
C MET A 236 -4.80 5.44 7.72
N TYR A 237 -4.37 6.31 6.80
CA TYR A 237 -4.38 6.02 5.37
C TYR A 237 -3.38 4.94 4.98
N PHE A 238 -2.19 4.97 5.57
CA PHE A 238 -1.22 3.91 5.39
C PHE A 238 -1.68 2.59 6.03
N GLY A 239 -2.38 2.64 7.17
CA GLY A 239 -3.00 1.46 7.77
C GLY A 239 -4.06 0.82 6.85
N LEU A 240 -4.94 1.63 6.25
CA LEU A 240 -5.91 1.15 5.25
C LEU A 240 -5.20 0.52 4.04
N TYR A 241 -4.08 1.11 3.61
CA TYR A 241 -3.27 0.59 2.52
C TYR A 241 -2.73 -0.81 2.82
N LEU A 242 -2.17 -0.98 4.02
CA LEU A 242 -1.68 -2.28 4.50
C LEU A 242 -2.81 -3.30 4.65
N VAL A 243 -3.98 -2.91 5.17
CA VAL A 243 -5.13 -3.81 5.26
C VAL A 243 -5.52 -4.35 3.88
N THR A 244 -5.63 -3.49 2.87
CA THR A 244 -6.02 -3.95 1.52
C THR A 244 -4.96 -4.86 0.89
N LEU A 245 -3.68 -4.56 1.13
CA LEU A 245 -2.57 -5.43 0.75
C LEU A 245 -2.70 -6.81 1.39
N TYR A 246 -2.88 -6.88 2.71
CA TYR A 246 -2.99 -8.15 3.43
C TYR A 246 -4.24 -8.92 3.04
N ILE A 247 -5.38 -8.27 2.79
CA ILE A 247 -6.58 -8.94 2.27
C ILE A 247 -6.28 -9.61 0.92
N CYS A 248 -5.59 -8.89 0.02
CA CYS A 248 -5.23 -9.43 -1.29
C CYS A 248 -4.27 -10.62 -1.18
N LEU A 249 -3.19 -10.47 -0.41
CA LEU A 249 -2.12 -11.46 -0.33
C LEU A 249 -2.51 -12.68 0.52
N ASP A 250 -3.36 -12.50 1.54
CA ASP A 250 -3.87 -13.59 2.39
C ASP A 250 -4.57 -14.65 1.57
N LYS A 251 -5.32 -14.28 0.52
CA LYS A 251 -6.01 -15.22 -0.36
C LYS A 251 -5.08 -16.14 -1.14
N LEU A 252 -3.84 -15.71 -1.37
CA LEU A 252 -2.88 -16.48 -2.17
C LEU A 252 -2.30 -17.66 -1.41
N LYS A 253 -2.20 -17.58 -0.07
CA LYS A 253 -1.68 -18.64 0.80
C LYS A 253 -0.31 -19.18 0.34
N VAL A 254 0.51 -18.31 -0.23
CA VAL A 254 1.90 -18.59 -0.62
C VAL A 254 2.83 -17.60 0.08
N PRO A 255 4.04 -18.04 0.46
CA PRO A 255 5.04 -17.13 1.00
C PRO A 255 5.60 -16.22 -0.10
N LEU A 256 5.83 -14.94 0.20
CA LEU A 256 6.27 -13.93 -0.77
C LEU A 256 7.51 -13.17 -0.28
N ASP A 257 8.40 -12.81 -1.20
CA ASP A 257 9.63 -12.07 -0.91
C ASP A 257 9.41 -10.55 -0.98
N ALA A 258 8.96 -9.96 0.13
CA ALA A 258 8.75 -8.52 0.25
C ALA A 258 10.04 -7.71 0.10
N ARG A 259 11.18 -8.27 0.52
CA ARG A 259 12.49 -7.62 0.44
C ARG A 259 12.91 -7.43 -1.01
N THR A 260 12.76 -8.46 -1.83
CA THR A 260 13.07 -8.39 -3.27
C THR A 260 12.10 -7.44 -3.98
N ALA A 261 10.80 -7.48 -3.65
CA ALA A 261 9.83 -6.54 -4.22
C ALA A 261 10.16 -5.07 -3.90
N PHE A 262 10.54 -4.77 -2.66
CA PHE A 262 10.99 -3.42 -2.28
C PHE A 262 12.26 -3.01 -3.03
N LEU A 263 13.25 -3.92 -3.12
CA LEU A 263 14.50 -3.66 -3.86
C LEU A 263 14.23 -3.33 -5.34
N ASN A 264 13.33 -4.07 -5.97
CA ASN A 264 12.95 -3.86 -7.36
C ASN A 264 12.29 -2.50 -7.55
N ALA A 265 11.36 -2.11 -6.68
CA ALA A 265 10.75 -0.78 -6.68
C ALA A 265 11.79 0.34 -6.51
N ARG A 266 12.69 0.20 -5.53
CA ARG A 266 13.76 1.17 -5.29
C ARG A 266 14.69 1.34 -6.48
N ASN A 267 15.08 0.23 -7.12
CA ASN A 267 16.01 0.24 -8.25
C ASN A 267 15.43 0.84 -9.54
N ARG A 268 14.10 0.91 -9.69
CA ARG A 268 13.47 1.58 -10.85
C ARG A 268 13.73 3.08 -10.83
N LEU A 269 13.65 3.70 -9.65
CA LEU A 269 13.84 5.14 -9.47
C LEU A 269 15.27 5.61 -9.69
N THR A 270 16.24 4.78 -9.30
CA THR A 270 17.65 5.14 -9.48
C THR A 270 18.07 5.08 -10.95
N LYS A 271 17.44 4.21 -11.75
CA LYS A 271 17.67 4.09 -13.20
C LYS A 271 17.04 5.22 -14.02
N GLU A 272 16.06 5.93 -13.47
CA GLU A 272 15.43 7.09 -14.13
C GLU A 272 16.16 8.42 -13.86
N LYS A 273 17.16 8.42 -12.95
CA LYS A 273 18.05 9.58 -12.72
C LYS A 273 19.50 9.40 -13.23
N PRO A 274 19.77 8.93 -14.46
CA PRO A 274 21.09 9.06 -15.05
C PRO A 274 21.23 10.49 -15.61
N ASP A 275 22.21 11.25 -15.13
CA ASP A 275 22.73 12.46 -15.79
C ASP A 275 21.93 13.78 -15.74
N SER A 276 21.41 14.19 -14.56
CA SER A 276 21.12 15.62 -14.31
C SER A 276 22.24 16.34 -13.54
N GLN A 277 23.47 15.83 -13.61
CA GLN A 277 24.70 16.49 -13.16
C GLN A 277 25.69 16.63 -14.33
N GLU A 278 25.31 17.36 -15.38
CA GLU A 278 26.33 18.02 -16.21
C GLU A 278 26.84 19.23 -15.43
N GLU A 279 28.06 19.13 -14.89
CA GLU A 279 28.83 20.26 -14.41
C GLU A 279 28.90 21.34 -15.50
N PRO A 280 28.69 22.63 -15.20
CA PRO A 280 28.95 23.67 -16.18
C PRO A 280 30.45 23.65 -16.48
N ALA A 281 30.79 23.30 -17.73
CA ALA A 281 32.13 23.45 -18.26
C ALA A 281 32.58 24.91 -18.08
N VAL A 282 33.45 25.13 -17.11
CA VAL A 282 34.19 26.38 -16.98
C VAL A 282 35.22 26.40 -18.10
N SER A 283 35.00 27.23 -19.11
CA SER A 283 36.02 27.68 -20.06
C SER A 283 35.68 29.08 -20.55
#